data_AF-A0A7C0YEF9-F1
#
_entry.id   AF-A0A7C0YEF9-F1
#
_cell.length_a   1.000
_cell.length_b   1.000
_cell.length_c   1.000
_cell.angle_alpha   90.00
_cell.angle_beta   90.00
_cell.angle_gamma   90.00
#
_symmetry.space_group_name_H-M   'P 1'
#
loop_
_entity.id
_entity.type
_entity.pdbx_description
1 polymer ?
#
loop_
_entity_poly.entity_id
_entity_poly.type
_entity_poly.pdbx_seq_one_letter_code
_entity_poly.pdbx_strand_id
1 'polypeptide(L)' 'MNYEELLEKAYEQMPEKVESRERFAVPEPIIEISGKKTILRNFAQIASVLRRDQKHFSSYLFKELATMGSVEG' A
#
# COMPACT_ATOMS: atom_id res chain seq x y z
N MET A 1 -16.81 16.67 41.72
CA MET A 1 -16.13 16.10 40.54
C MET A 1 -17.19 15.97 39.48
N ASN A 2 -17.20 16.94 38.56
CA ASN A 2 -18.21 17.02 37.51
C ASN A 2 -17.85 15.99 36.42
N TYR A 3 -18.86 15.35 35.84
CA TYR A 3 -18.69 14.34 34.79
C TYR A 3 -17.84 14.87 33.61
N GLU A 4 -18.00 16.17 33.31
CA GLU A 4 -17.27 16.89 32.27
C GLU A 4 -15.76 16.93 32.56
N GLU A 5 -15.36 17.15 33.82
CA GLU A 5 -13.93 17.19 34.22
C GLU A 5 -13.26 15.82 34.11
N LEU A 6 -14.01 14.74 34.36
CA LEU A 6 -13.52 13.36 34.21
C LEU A 6 -13.42 12.97 32.73
N LEU A 7 -14.35 13.44 31.91
CA LEU A 7 -14.36 13.19 30.47
C LEU A 7 -13.19 13.89 29.76
N GLU A 8 -12.92 15.15 30.12
CA GLU A 8 -11.81 15.92 29.55
C GLU A 8 -10.45 15.29 29.87
N LYS A 9 -10.24 14.88 31.13
CA LYS A 9 -9.04 14.13 31.53
C LYS A 9 -8.88 12.80 30.81
N ALA A 10 -9.98 12.09 30.54
CA ALA A 10 -9.93 10.84 29.79
C ALA A 10 -9.52 11.06 28.33
N TYR A 11 -9.98 12.15 27.70
CA TYR A 11 -9.56 12.51 26.34
C TYR A 11 -8.13 13.06 26.28
N GLU A 12 -7.66 13.79 27.29
CA GLU A 12 -6.26 14.25 27.38
C GLU A 12 -5.27 13.10 27.64
N GLN A 13 -5.67 12.08 28.40
CA GLN A 13 -4.86 10.89 28.65
C GLN A 13 -4.93 9.87 27.51
N MET A 14 -5.93 9.98 26.63
CA MET A 14 -5.95 9.20 25.41
C MET A 14 -4.89 9.74 24.45
N PRO A 15 -3.99 8.90 23.92
CA PRO A 15 -3.12 9.34 22.85
C PRO A 15 -3.99 9.87 21.72
N GLU A 16 -3.60 11.03 21.12
CA GLU A 16 -4.27 11.60 19.95
C GLU A 16 -4.70 10.46 19.04
N LYS A 17 -5.98 10.47 18.64
CA LYS A 17 -6.52 9.46 17.73
C LYS A 17 -5.53 9.30 16.59
N VAL A 18 -4.73 8.25 16.68
CA VAL A 18 -3.98 7.74 15.56
C VAL A 18 -5.12 7.36 14.64
N GLU A 19 -5.43 8.21 13.67
CA GLU A 19 -6.04 7.76 12.44
C GLU A 19 -5.03 6.74 11.91
N SER A 20 -5.16 5.51 12.40
CA SER A 20 -4.46 4.32 11.95
C SER A 20 -5.04 3.99 10.58
N ARG A 21 -4.84 4.90 9.63
CA ARG A 21 -4.88 4.63 8.20
C ARG A 21 -3.56 4.01 7.72
N GLU A 22 -2.69 3.60 8.65
CA GLU A 22 -1.47 2.83 8.38
C GLU A 22 -1.70 1.37 7.98
N ARG A 23 -2.95 0.88 7.89
CA ARG A 23 -3.17 -0.55 7.65
C ARG A 23 -2.69 -1.03 6.27
N PHE A 24 -2.56 -0.11 5.30
CA PHE A 24 -2.17 -0.44 3.93
C PHE A 24 -1.26 0.65 3.33
N ALA A 25 -0.01 0.74 3.81
CA ALA A 25 1.03 1.48 3.12
C ALA A 25 1.60 0.60 1.99
N VAL A 26 1.21 0.88 0.74
CA VAL A 26 1.84 0.23 -0.43
C VAL A 26 3.25 0.81 -0.58
N PRO A 27 4.30 -0.04 -0.67
CA PRO A 27 5.67 0.44 -0.83
C PRO A 27 5.83 1.19 -2.16
N GLU A 28 6.68 2.21 -2.19
CA GLU A 28 6.94 2.99 -3.40
C GLU A 28 7.49 2.09 -4.53
N PRO A 29 6.94 2.15 -5.75
CA PRO A 29 7.38 1.31 -6.85
C PRO A 29 8.79 1.70 -7.33
N ILE A 30 9.69 0.72 -7.36
CA ILE A 30 11.04 0.88 -7.89
C ILE A 30 11.00 0.52 -9.37
N ILE A 31 11.03 1.55 -10.21
CA ILE A 31 10.90 1.43 -11.67
C ILE A 31 12.23 1.74 -12.34
N GLU A 32 12.60 0.90 -13.30
CA GLU A 32 13.74 1.11 -14.17
C GLU A 32 13.29 1.09 -15.62
N ILE A 33 13.62 2.14 -16.37
CA ILE A 33 13.21 2.29 -17.76
C ILE A 33 14.42 1.98 -18.64
N SER A 34 14.33 0.91 -19.42
CA SER A 34 15.33 0.50 -20.41
C SER A 34 14.75 0.65 -21.82
N GLY A 35 14.91 1.84 -22.41
CA GLY A 35 14.39 2.16 -23.73
C GLY A 35 12.87 2.05 -23.80
N LYS A 36 12.37 1.04 -24.52
CA LYS A 36 10.92 0.74 -24.64
C LYS A 36 10.40 -0.24 -23.60
N LYS A 37 11.25 -0.73 -22.69
CA LYS A 37 10.89 -1.69 -21.63
C LYS A 37 10.89 -0.99 -20.27
N THR A 38 9.87 -1.26 -19.47
CA THR A 38 9.77 -0.79 -18.08
C THR A 38 9.87 -1.99 -17.16
N ILE A 39 10.85 -1.99 -16.27
CA ILE A 39 11.12 -3.05 -15.31
C ILE A 39 10.69 -2.58 -13.94
N LEU A 40 9.85 -3.36 -13.26
CA LEU A 40 9.39 -3.06 -11.91
C LEU A 40 10.05 -4.05 -10.93
N ARG A 41 10.99 -3.56 -10.11
CA ARG A 41 11.86 -4.41 -9.27
C ARG A 41 11.16 -4.94 -8.02
N ASN A 42 10.26 -4.17 -7.41
CA ASN A 42 9.57 -4.53 -6.18
C ASN A 42 8.15 -5.08 -6.39
N PHE A 43 7.90 -5.74 -7.53
CA PHE A 43 6.58 -6.22 -7.92
C PHE A 43 6.01 -7.24 -6.92
N ALA A 44 6.83 -8.20 -6.50
CA ALA A 44 6.45 -9.22 -5.51
C ALA A 44 6.12 -8.61 -4.13
N GLN A 45 6.83 -7.56 -3.73
CA GLN A 45 6.57 -6.87 -2.46
C GLN A 45 5.23 -6.14 -2.52
N ILE A 46 4.95 -5.41 -3.60
CA ILE A 46 3.66 -4.72 -3.81
C ILE A 46 2.50 -5.73 -3.85
N ALA A 47 2.64 -6.83 -4.59
CA ALA A 47 1.64 -7.88 -4.65
C ALA A 47 1.38 -8.52 -3.27
N SER A 48 2.44 -8.71 -2.47
CA SER A 48 2.36 -9.23 -1.10
C SER A 48 1.63 -8.29 -0.15
N VAL A 49 1.94 -6.99 -0.19
CA VAL A 49 1.24 -5.96 0.62
C VAL A 49 -0.24 -5.90 0.25
N LEU A 50 -0.57 -6.02 -1.04
CA LEU A 50 -1.94 -6.08 -1.53
C LEU A 50 -2.63 -7.42 -1.27
N ARG A 51 -1.94 -8.42 -0.69
CA ARG A 51 -2.40 -9.79 -0.48
C ARG A 51 -3.03 -10.40 -1.74
N ARG A 52 -2.40 -10.17 -2.89
CA ARG A 52 -2.88 -10.63 -4.21
C ARG A 52 -1.87 -11.58 -4.85
N ASP A 53 -2.37 -12.55 -5.61
CA ASP A 53 -1.51 -13.37 -6.47
C ASP A 53 -0.83 -12.49 -7.54
N GLN A 54 0.47 -12.68 -7.71
CA GLN A 54 1.30 -12.01 -8.71
C GLN A 54 0.71 -12.16 -10.12
N LYS A 55 0.17 -13.33 -10.48
CA LYS A 55 -0.43 -13.58 -11.79
C LYS A 55 -1.69 -12.77 -12.02
N HIS A 56 -2.51 -12.62 -10.99
CA HIS A 56 -3.73 -11.82 -11.07
C HIS A 56 -3.36 -10.33 -11.17
N PHE A 57 -2.36 -9.88 -10.41
CA PHE A 57 -1.92 -8.49 -10.40
C PHE A 57 -1.24 -8.11 -11.73
N SER A 58 -0.42 -8.97 -12.32
CA SER A 58 0.22 -8.72 -13.61
C SER A 58 -0.78 -8.69 -14.76
N SER A 59 -1.74 -9.63 -14.76
CA SER A 59 -2.80 -9.66 -15.78
C SER A 59 -3.65 -8.39 -15.77
N TYR A 60 -3.90 -7.83 -14.58
CA TYR A 60 -4.55 -6.53 -14.44
C TYR A 60 -3.72 -5.41 -15.05
N LEU A 61 -2.42 -5.32 -14.74
CA LEU A 61 -1.54 -4.30 -15.30
C LEU A 61 -1.42 -4.41 -16.83
N PHE A 62 -1.31 -5.61 -17.39
CA PHE A 62 -1.24 -5.80 -18.84
C PHE A 62 -2.52 -5.36 -19.55
N LYS A 63 -3.67 -5.55 -18.90
CA LYS A 63 -4.96 -5.10 -19.41
C LYS A 63 -5.08 -3.57 -19.40
N GLU A 64 -4.72 -2.92 -18.29
CA GLU A 64 -4.83 -1.46 -18.15
C GLU A 64 -3.78 -0.70 -18.98
N LEU A 65 -2.55 -1.23 -19.05
CA LEU A 65 -1.43 -0.59 -19.75
C LEU A 65 -1.34 -0.99 -21.23
N ALA A 66 -2.25 -1.85 -21.71
CA ALA A 66 -2.23 -2.43 -23.06
C ALA A 66 -0.84 -2.95 -23.48
N THR A 67 -0.08 -3.48 -22.52
CA THR A 67 1.33 -3.85 -22.69
C THR A 67 1.49 -5.33 -22.39
N MET A 68 2.26 -6.02 -23.23
CA MET A 68 2.67 -7.40 -22.96
C MET A 68 3.95 -7.42 -22.13
N GLY A 69 3.97 -8.27 -21.10
CA GLY A 69 5.16 -8.51 -20.30
C GLY A 69 5.15 -9.90 -19.67
N SER A 70 6.25 -10.23 -19.01
CA SER A 70 6.36 -11.41 -18.14
C SER A 70 6.69 -10.96 -16.72
N VAL A 71 6.20 -11.71 -15.74
CA VAL A 71 6.69 -11.63 -14.37
C VAL A 71 7.76 -12.71 -14.25
N GLU A 72 9.02 -12.30 -14.13
CA GLU A 72 10.13 -13.20 -13.80
C GLU A 72 10.45 -13.00 -12.32
N GLY A 73 10.41 -14.09 -11.56
CA GLY A 73 10.60 -14.12 -10.11
C GLY A 73 11.05 -15.49 -9.67
#